data_AF-A0A2T4IPN0-F1
#
_entry.id   AF-A0A2T4IPN0-F1
#
_cell.length_a   1.000
_cell.length_b   1.000
_cell.length_c   1.000
_cell.angle_alpha   90.00
_cell.angle_beta   90.00
_cell.angle_gamma   90.00
#
_symmetry.space_group_name_H-M   'P 1'
#
loop_
_entity.id
_entity.type
_entity.pdbx_description
1 polymer ?
#
loop_
_entity_poly.entity_id
_entity_poly.type
_entity_poly.pdbx_seq_one_letter_code
_entity_poly.pdbx_strand_id
1 'polypeptide(L)' 'MPKFVVEEIHGSTVTASQSIVAPSAFKAAANATGRLVTLWSGEPACVRVTEFGMSRSFTYAYCGSF' A
#
# COMPACT_ATOMS: atom_id res chain seq x y z
N MET A 1 7.04 10.90 12.86
CA MET A 1 6.98 9.72 11.97
C MET A 1 6.22 10.10 10.72
N PRO A 2 6.65 9.66 9.53
CA PRO A 2 5.98 10.02 8.27
C PRO A 2 4.55 9.48 8.23
N LYS A 3 3.69 10.23 7.56
CA LYS A 3 2.29 9.89 7.31
C LYS A 3 2.17 9.40 5.87
N PHE A 4 1.48 8.29 5.68
CA PHE A 4 1.24 7.70 4.37
C PHE A 4 -0.26 7.58 4.12
N VAL A 5 -0.66 7.74 2.87
CA VAL A 5 -1.98 7.33 2.38
C VAL A 5 -1.81 5.99 1.70
N VAL A 6 -2.52 4.98 2.18
CA VAL A 6 -2.53 3.63 1.63
C VAL A 6 -3.85 3.40 0.94
N GLU A 7 -3.79 3.08 -0.34
CA GLU A 7 -4.94 2.79 -1.19
C GLU A 7 -4.86 1.35 -1.66
N GLU A 8 -5.91 0.58 -1.40
CA GLU A 8 -6.09 -0.76 -1.95
C GLU A 8 -6.80 -0.61 -3.30
N ILE A 9 -6.20 -1.18 -4.34
CA ILE A 9 -6.63 -1.03 -5.72
C ILE A 9 -6.89 -2.43 -6.28
N HIS A 10 -8.10 -2.64 -6.81
CA HIS A 10 -8.45 -3.81 -7.60
C HIS A 10 -8.76 -3.37 -9.03
N GLY A 11 -7.90 -3.77 -9.98
CA GLY A 11 -7.93 -3.30 -11.35
C GLY A 11 -7.63 -1.81 -11.44
N SER A 12 -8.61 -1.01 -11.84
CA SER A 12 -8.53 0.46 -11.90
C SER A 12 -9.28 1.17 -10.77
N THR A 13 -9.88 0.43 -9.84
CA THR A 13 -10.76 0.97 -8.81
C THR A 13 -10.07 0.94 -7.45
N VAL A 14 -10.06 2.09 -6.75
CA VAL A 14 -9.65 2.15 -5.34
C VAL A 14 -10.79 1.57 -4.49
N THR A 15 -10.54 0.45 -3.83
CA THR A 15 -11.52 -0.25 -3.00
C THR A 15 -11.46 0.17 -1.54
N ALA A 16 -10.30 0.62 -1.07
CA ALA A 16 -10.14 1.18 0.27
C ALA A 16 -9.05 2.25 0.27
N SER A 17 -9.16 3.24 1.16
CA SER A 17 -8.13 4.25 1.37
C SER A 17 -8.04 4.60 2.85
N GLN A 18 -6.82 4.68 3.37
CA GLN A 18 -6.57 4.97 4.77
C GLN A 18 -5.26 5.73 4.97
N SER A 19 -5.23 6.58 6.00
CA SER A 19 -4.03 7.30 6.39
C SER A 19 -3.35 6.58 7.56
N ILE A 20 -2.08 6.21 7.39
CA ILE A 20 -1.29 5.51 8.41
C ILE A 20 -0.01 6.27 8.74
N VAL A 21 0.29 6.40 10.02
CA VAL A 21 1.61 6.84 10.50
C VAL A 21 2.48 5.60 10.68
N ALA A 22 3.58 5.53 9.95
CA ALA A 22 4.49 4.39 9.96
C ALA A 22 5.94 4.87 9.79
N PRO A 23 6.94 4.04 10.11
CA PRO A 23 8.34 4.39 9.86
C PRO A 23 8.73 4.28 8.36
N SER A 24 7.96 3.55 7.54
CA SER A 24 8.22 3.39 6.10
C SER A 24 6.95 3.06 5.32
N ALA A 25 6.98 3.27 4.00
CA ALA A 25 5.85 2.94 3.10
C ALA A 25 5.50 1.43 3.13
N PHE A 26 6.51 0.55 3.20
CA PHE A 26 6.30 -0.90 3.33
C PHE A 26 5.56 -1.25 4.62
N LYS A 27 5.98 -0.66 5.75
CA LYS A 27 5.31 -0.88 7.04
C LYS A 27 3.89 -0.28 7.03
N ALA A 28 3.69 0.85 6.34
CA ALA A 28 2.37 1.44 6.17
C ALA A 28 1.41 0.50 5.42
N ALA A 29 1.85 -0.08 4.29
CA ALA A 29 1.06 -1.06 3.54
C ALA A 29 0.70 -2.30 4.37
N ALA A 30 1.68 -2.87 5.08
CA ALA A 30 1.45 -4.04 5.93
C ALA A 30 0.47 -3.74 7.08
N ASN A 31 0.62 -2.59 7.74
CA ASN A 31 -0.27 -2.17 8.83
C ASN A 31 -1.69 -1.87 8.33
N ALA A 32 -1.81 -1.26 7.14
CA ALA A 32 -3.08 -0.91 6.51
C ALA A 32 -3.89 -2.14 6.15
N THR A 33 -3.24 -3.10 5.50
CA THR A 33 -3.92 -4.30 5.00
C THR A 33 -4.03 -5.40 6.05
N GLY A 34 -3.27 -5.31 7.14
CA GLY A 34 -3.09 -6.41 8.10
C GLY A 34 -2.48 -7.67 7.48
N ARG A 35 -1.85 -7.55 6.30
CA ARG A 35 -1.34 -8.66 5.49
C ARG A 35 0.15 -8.47 5.21
N LEU A 36 0.81 -9.59 4.90
CA LEU A 36 2.13 -9.53 4.29
C LEU A 36 2.00 -8.99 2.87
N VAL A 37 2.80 -7.98 2.57
CA VAL A 37 2.88 -7.35 1.25
C VAL A 37 4.27 -7.57 0.66
N THR A 38 4.35 -7.64 -0.66
CA THR A 38 5.60 -7.75 -1.41
C THR A 38 5.65 -6.68 -2.50
N LEU A 39 6.77 -6.55 -3.20
CA LEU A 39 6.85 -5.67 -4.36
C LEU A 39 5.85 -6.13 -5.42
N TRP A 40 5.13 -5.18 -6.01
CA TRP A 40 4.11 -5.49 -6.98
C TRP A 40 4.70 -6.14 -8.24
N SER A 41 4.15 -7.29 -8.64
CA SER A 41 4.61 -8.10 -9.78
C SER A 41 3.66 -8.09 -10.98
N GLY A 42 2.69 -7.17 -11.01
CA GLY A 42 1.69 -7.09 -12.09
C GLY A 42 0.29 -7.62 -11.72
N GLU A 43 0.09 -8.05 -10.47
CA GLU A 43 -1.20 -8.55 -9.99
C GLU A 43 -2.33 -7.51 -10.11
N PRO A 44 -3.58 -7.92 -10.44
CA PRO A 44 -4.70 -7.00 -10.54
C PRO A 44 -5.06 -6.35 -9.21
N ALA A 45 -4.69 -6.97 -8.10
CA ALA A 45 -4.86 -6.46 -6.75
C ALA A 45 -3.53 -5.93 -6.21
N CYS A 46 -3.49 -4.64 -5.89
CA CYS A 46 -2.30 -3.99 -5.38
C CYS A 46 -2.61 -2.93 -4.31
N VAL A 47 -1.57 -2.52 -3.60
CA VAL A 47 -1.60 -1.53 -2.54
C VAL A 47 -0.68 -0.40 -2.94
N ARG A 48 -1.26 0.77 -3.21
CA ARG A 48 -0.51 1.99 -3.49
C ARG A 48 -0.32 2.79 -2.21
N VAL A 49 0.91 3.16 -1.91
CA VAL A 49 1.27 3.94 -0.73
C VAL A 49 1.90 5.25 -1.17
N THR A 50 1.30 6.36 -0.78
CA THR A 50 1.78 7.71 -1.10
C THR A 50 2.21 8.41 0.19
N GLU A 51 3.43 8.93 0.22
CA GLU A 51 3.93 9.68 1.38
C GLU A 51 3.36 11.10 1.40
N PHE A 52 2.79 11.52 2.54
CA PHE A 52 2.15 12.82 2.64
C PHE A 52 3.21 13.93 2.59
N GLY A 53 3.04 14.89 1.67
CA GLY A 53 3.99 15.98 1.47
C GLY A 53 5.20 15.63 0.59
N MET A 54 5.30 14.40 0.09
CA MET A 54 6.26 14.02 -0.95
C MET A 54 5.54 13.50 -2.19
N SER A 55 6.06 13.76 -3.38
CA SER A 55 5.49 13.24 -4.63
C SER A 55 5.90 11.78 -4.91
N ARG A 56 6.26 11.01 -3.88
CA ARG A 56 6.69 9.62 -4.00
C ARG A 56 5.53 8.68 -3.69
N SER A 57 5.27 7.76 -4.61
CA SER A 57 4.34 6.66 -4.43
C SER A 57 5.05 5.32 -4.63
N PHE A 58 4.63 4.32 -3.85
CA PHE A 58 5.13 2.96 -3.88
C PHE A 58 3.96 2.01 -4.12
N THR A 59 4.15 0.98 -4.93
CA THR A 59 3.10 0.00 -5.21
C THR A 59 3.55 -1.38 -4.76
N TYR A 60 2.69 -2.06 -4.01
CA TYR A 60 2.93 -3.38 -3.44
C TYR A 60 1.85 -4.37 -3.88
N ALA A 61 2.17 -5.66 -3.97
CA ALA A 61 1.18 -6.72 -4.13
C ALA A 61 0.87 -7.35 -2.77
N TYR A 62 -0.34 -7.88 -2.61
CA TYR A 62 -0.60 -8.81 -1.52
C TYR A 62 0.25 -10.05 -1.74
N CYS A 63 0.92 -10.52 -0.69
CA CYS A 63 1.48 -11.86 -0.71
C CYS A 63 0.30 -12.83 -0.64
N GLY A 64 -0.11 -13.37 -1.79
CA GLY A 64 -1.10 -14.44 -1.81
C GLY A 64 -0.56 -15.61 -0.97
N SER A 65 -1.34 -16.05 0.01
CA SER A 65 -1.10 -17.33 0.64
C SER A 65 -1.28 -18.40 -0.44
N PHE A 66 -0.17 -19.02 -0.86
CA PHE A 66 -0.22 -20.29 -1.59
C PHE A 66 -0.76 -21.38 -0.67
#